data_AF-A0A1I5KRZ2-F1
#
_entry.id   AF-A0A1I5KRZ2-F1
#
_cell.length_a   1.000
_cell.length_b   1.000
_cell.length_c   1.000
_cell.angle_alpha   90.00
_cell.angle_beta   90.00
_cell.angle_gamma   90.00
#
_symmetry.space_group_name_H-M   'P 1'
#
loop_
_entity.id
_entity.type
_entity.pdbx_description
1 polymer ?
#
loop_
_entity_poly.entity_id
_entity_poly.type
_entity_poly.pdbx_seq_one_letter_code
_entity_poly.pdbx_strand_id
1 'polypeptide(L)'
;MPSISSLLPKRRPGSRRSEARAIRAGLIAASVIASLGFASVAQAQAYQCRLPANVQTPQLRDEGRARNLPVTGYTLALSWSPEFCRFREDDRRHARQCSGRQGRFGFTVHGLWPNSGRTWPQWCARTPVSADVLRPNLCMSPDASLLARQWQKHGSCMTRRPATYFKVTRILYDGLRWPDFVRISREDDLTAGTIRTRFADANPGWFPEAVGVHLDRKGWLEELRLCYDRRFMPEACDAQRFGAKDKQAAKIWRGL
;
A
#
# COMPACT_ATOMS: atom_id res chain seq x y z
N MET A 1 -79.92 -30.89 0.14
CA MET A 1 -78.55 -31.41 -0.14
C MET A 1 -78.12 -30.89 -1.50
N PRO A 2 -76.93 -30.29 -1.71
CA PRO A 2 -75.93 -29.72 -0.79
C PRO A 2 -75.94 -28.15 -0.84
N SER A 3 -75.56 -27.39 0.19
CA SER A 3 -74.21 -27.14 0.75
C SER A 3 -73.35 -26.30 -0.24
N ILE A 4 -72.71 -25.16 0.04
CA ILE A 4 -72.06 -24.59 1.24
C ILE A 4 -71.92 -23.05 1.07
N SER A 5 -72.05 -22.32 2.20
CA SER A 5 -71.40 -21.08 2.69
C SER A 5 -70.58 -20.20 1.73
N SER A 6 -70.47 -18.87 1.86
CA SER A 6 -71.00 -17.85 2.77
C SER A 6 -70.34 -16.50 2.43
N LEU A 7 -71.11 -15.42 2.64
CA LEU A 7 -70.69 -14.12 3.21
C LEU A 7 -69.66 -13.23 2.46
N LEU A 8 -70.23 -12.17 1.87
CA LEU A 8 -69.81 -10.75 1.77
C LEU A 8 -69.11 -10.19 3.05
N PRO A 9 -68.59 -8.93 3.17
CA PRO A 9 -68.83 -7.72 2.34
C PRO A 9 -67.69 -6.67 2.16
N LYS A 10 -68.00 -5.67 1.30
CA LYS A 10 -67.77 -4.21 1.36
C LYS A 10 -66.39 -3.58 1.10
N ARG A 11 -66.36 -2.70 0.07
CA ARG A 11 -65.48 -1.54 -0.07
C ARG A 11 -66.27 -0.23 -0.23
N ARG A 12 -65.67 0.81 0.34
CA ARG A 12 -65.90 2.28 0.44
C ARG A 12 -65.99 3.03 -0.93
N PRO A 13 -65.79 4.37 -1.04
CA PRO A 13 -66.24 5.60 -0.32
C PRO A 13 -66.74 6.73 -1.28
N GLY A 14 -67.07 7.91 -0.76
CA GLY A 14 -67.00 9.21 -1.48
C GLY A 14 -67.74 10.33 -0.73
N SER A 15 -67.11 11.29 -0.02
CA SER A 15 -66.48 12.54 -0.49
C SER A 15 -67.39 13.38 -1.40
N ARG A 16 -67.66 14.67 -1.10
CA ARG A 16 -66.79 15.82 -1.46
C ARG A 16 -67.46 17.20 -1.21
N ARG A 17 -66.60 18.24 -1.14
CA ARG A 17 -66.76 19.70 -1.44
C ARG A 17 -67.08 20.61 -0.24
N SER A 18 -66.61 21.86 -0.14
CA SER A 18 -65.55 22.68 -0.80
C SER A 18 -65.57 24.08 -0.15
N GLU A 19 -64.45 24.82 -0.23
CA GLU A 19 -64.31 26.30 -0.14
C GLU A 19 -64.43 27.00 1.25
N ALA A 20 -63.71 28.09 1.57
CA ALA A 20 -62.92 29.07 0.82
C ALA A 20 -61.81 29.74 1.70
N ARG A 21 -60.96 30.52 1.01
CA ARG A 21 -59.79 31.32 1.44
C ARG A 21 -60.01 32.29 2.63
N ALA A 22 -58.95 32.54 3.41
CA ALA A 22 -58.41 33.89 3.68
C ALA A 22 -57.09 33.87 4.47
N ILE A 23 -56.21 34.80 4.12
CA ILE A 23 -54.84 35.02 4.61
C ILE A 23 -54.85 35.73 5.96
N ARG A 24 -54.08 35.27 6.95
CA ARG A 24 -53.56 36.11 8.04
C ARG A 24 -52.11 35.75 8.36
N ALA A 25 -51.26 36.75 8.21
CA ALA A 25 -49.87 36.76 8.66
C ALA A 25 -49.84 36.64 10.19
N GLY A 26 -49.03 35.71 10.70
CA GLY A 26 -48.73 35.54 12.11
C GLY A 26 -47.26 35.20 12.26
N LEU A 27 -46.48 36.18 12.70
CA LEU A 27 -45.11 36.02 13.18
C LEU A 27 -45.10 35.04 14.36
N ILE A 28 -44.56 33.85 14.17
CA ILE A 28 -44.07 33.02 15.26
C ILE A 28 -42.59 32.77 14.97
N ALA A 29 -41.75 33.53 15.66
CA ALA A 29 -40.32 33.32 15.71
C ALA A 29 -40.05 31.97 16.40
N ALA A 30 -39.92 30.91 15.61
CA ALA A 30 -39.34 29.66 16.08
C ALA A 30 -37.82 29.83 16.01
N SER A 31 -37.20 30.17 17.15
CA SER A 31 -35.76 30.11 17.34
C SER A 31 -35.30 28.66 17.23
N VAL A 32 -35.04 28.20 16.01
CA VAL A 32 -34.26 26.99 15.77
C VAL A 32 -32.82 27.37 16.10
N ILE A 33 -32.40 27.10 17.33
CA ILE A 33 -30.98 27.01 17.66
C ILE A 33 -30.48 25.80 16.87
N ALA A 34 -30.00 26.06 15.65
CA ALA A 34 -29.21 25.12 14.91
C ALA A 34 -27.92 24.94 15.69
N SER A 35 -27.91 23.99 16.63
CA SER A 35 -26.70 23.43 17.19
C SER A 35 -25.94 22.81 16.02
N LEU A 36 -25.07 23.62 15.41
CA LEU A 36 -23.99 23.20 14.56
C LEU A 36 -23.14 22.26 15.41
N GLY A 37 -23.53 20.99 15.42
CA GLY A 37 -22.64 19.91 15.78
C GLY A 37 -21.47 20.05 14.82
N PHE A 38 -20.38 20.63 15.29
CA PHE A 38 -19.09 20.42 14.68
C PHE A 38 -18.91 18.90 14.73
N ALA A 39 -19.20 18.25 13.60
CA ALA A 39 -18.71 16.92 13.36
C ALA A 39 -17.20 17.06 13.52
N SER A 40 -16.70 16.62 14.68
CA SER A 40 -15.29 16.47 14.94
C SER A 40 -14.77 15.66 13.77
N VAL A 41 -14.10 16.32 12.83
CA VAL A 41 -13.38 15.64 11.78
C VAL A 41 -12.36 14.83 12.57
N ALA A 42 -12.68 13.55 12.81
CA ALA A 42 -11.74 12.61 13.36
C ALA A 42 -10.55 12.72 12.42
N GLN A 43 -9.48 13.37 12.89
CA GLN A 43 -8.22 13.36 12.18
C GLN A 43 -7.80 11.91 12.24
N ALA A 44 -8.18 11.13 11.23
CA ALA A 44 -7.49 9.91 10.92
C ALA A 44 -6.03 10.33 10.90
N GLN A 45 -5.27 9.90 11.90
CA GLN A 45 -3.82 9.98 11.89
C GLN A 45 -3.37 9.04 10.78
N ALA A 46 -3.63 9.43 9.53
CA ALA A 46 -2.90 8.89 8.42
C ALA A 46 -1.45 9.06 8.82
N TYR A 47 -0.68 8.00 8.64
CA TYR A 47 0.76 8.00 8.68
C TYR A 47 1.26 9.05 7.66
N GLN A 48 1.22 10.33 8.04
CA GLN A 48 1.46 11.45 7.14
C GLN A 48 2.96 11.54 6.97
N CYS A 49 3.44 10.97 5.87
CA CYS A 49 4.79 11.21 5.44
C CYS A 49 4.97 12.69 5.08
N ARG A 50 5.95 13.33 5.70
CA ARG A 50 6.35 14.70 5.39
C ARG A 50 7.55 14.67 4.44
N LEU A 51 7.38 15.23 3.25
CA LEU A 51 8.48 15.41 2.30
C LEU A 51 9.43 16.51 2.78
N PRO A 52 10.76 16.29 2.69
CA PRO A 52 11.73 17.33 2.99
C PRO A 52 11.67 18.43 1.91
N ALA A 53 12.00 19.67 2.30
CA ALA A 53 12.10 20.79 1.37
C ALA A 53 13.26 20.59 0.38
N ASN A 54 14.40 20.12 0.89
CA ASN A 54 15.60 19.85 0.11
C ASN A 54 15.92 18.36 0.12
N VAL A 55 16.32 17.83 -1.03
CA VAL A 55 16.78 16.44 -1.18
C VAL A 55 18.20 16.47 -1.70
N GLN A 56 19.13 15.88 -0.95
CA GLN A 56 20.48 15.67 -1.42
C GLN A 56 20.48 14.56 -2.47
N THR A 57 20.96 14.88 -3.68
CA THR A 57 21.19 13.87 -4.71
C THR A 57 22.49 13.14 -4.41
N PRO A 58 22.47 11.81 -4.28
CA PRO A 58 23.69 11.04 -4.07
C PRO A 58 24.57 11.11 -5.33
N GLN A 59 25.88 11.10 -5.12
CA GLN A 59 26.85 11.01 -6.22
C GLN A 59 26.74 9.65 -6.91
N LEU A 60 26.84 9.64 -8.24
CA LEU A 60 26.97 8.40 -9.00
C LEU A 60 28.26 7.69 -8.61
N ARG A 61 28.17 6.42 -8.23
CA ARG A 61 29.33 5.57 -7.93
C ARG A 61 29.38 4.41 -8.90
N ASP A 62 30.59 3.99 -9.26
CA ASP A 62 30.74 2.76 -10.02
C ASP A 62 30.67 1.54 -9.09
N GLU A 63 29.48 0.98 -8.95
CA GLU A 63 29.19 -0.10 -8.00
C GLU A 63 28.96 -1.47 -8.67
N GLY A 64 29.20 -1.59 -9.99
CA GLY A 64 29.14 -2.90 -10.64
C GLY A 64 29.17 -2.91 -12.15
N ARG A 65 29.39 -4.12 -12.70
CA ARG A 65 29.41 -4.36 -14.14
C ARG A 65 28.01 -4.41 -14.74
N ALA A 66 27.85 -3.80 -15.91
CA ALA A 66 26.65 -3.85 -16.71
C ALA A 66 26.32 -5.29 -17.12
N ARG A 67 25.05 -5.66 -17.01
CA ARG A 67 24.50 -6.92 -17.48
C ARG A 67 23.20 -6.64 -18.22
N ASN A 68 23.29 -6.60 -19.54
CA ASN A 68 22.16 -6.37 -20.42
C ASN A 68 21.51 -7.71 -20.75
N LEU A 69 20.29 -7.92 -20.25
CA LEU A 69 19.52 -9.15 -20.44
C LEU A 69 18.06 -8.80 -20.75
N PRO A 70 17.34 -9.64 -21.52
CA PRO A 70 15.92 -9.44 -21.74
C PRO A 70 15.14 -9.56 -20.42
N VAL A 71 14.21 -8.63 -20.19
CA VAL A 71 13.37 -8.66 -19.00
C VAL A 71 12.22 -9.67 -19.18
N THR A 72 12.15 -10.65 -18.29
CA THR A 72 11.13 -11.71 -18.29
C THR A 72 10.04 -11.52 -17.24
N GLY A 73 10.19 -10.57 -16.33
CA GLY A 73 9.23 -10.26 -15.27
C GLY A 73 9.83 -9.28 -14.27
N TYR A 74 9.14 -9.06 -13.16
CA TYR A 74 9.57 -8.09 -12.14
C TYR A 74 9.36 -8.61 -10.72
N THR A 75 10.09 -8.02 -9.79
CA THR A 75 9.88 -8.17 -8.35
C THR A 75 9.75 -6.78 -7.74
N LEU A 76 8.63 -6.49 -7.07
CA LEU A 76 8.54 -5.34 -6.19
C LEU A 76 8.94 -5.78 -4.77
N ALA A 77 10.09 -5.32 -4.32
CA ALA A 77 10.62 -5.61 -2.99
C ALA A 77 10.22 -4.52 -2.00
N LEU A 78 9.67 -4.95 -0.87
CA LEU A 78 8.98 -4.10 0.10
C LEU A 78 9.53 -4.41 1.50
N SER A 79 10.36 -3.52 2.04
CA SER A 79 10.94 -3.68 3.37
C SER A 79 9.92 -3.31 4.45
N TRP A 80 9.82 -4.13 5.48
CA TRP A 80 9.04 -3.86 6.67
C TRP A 80 9.79 -2.87 7.58
N SER A 81 9.40 -1.60 7.53
CA SER A 81 10.17 -0.53 8.21
C SER A 81 10.26 -0.70 9.73
N PRO A 82 9.25 -1.19 10.46
CA PRO A 82 9.40 -1.44 11.90
C PRO A 82 10.57 -2.38 12.22
N GLU A 83 10.74 -3.49 11.50
CA GLU A 83 11.89 -4.38 11.73
C GLU A 83 13.20 -3.72 11.29
N PHE A 84 13.20 -3.04 10.14
CA PHE A 84 14.39 -2.30 9.70
C PHE A 84 14.82 -1.22 10.70
N CYS A 85 13.87 -0.49 11.29
CA CYS A 85 14.14 0.61 12.21
C CYS A 85 14.42 0.19 13.63
N ARG A 86 14.22 -1.10 13.95
CA ARG A 86 14.51 -1.64 15.26
C ARG A 86 15.96 -1.32 15.67
N PHE A 87 16.12 -0.55 16.74
CA PHE A 87 17.41 -0.08 17.26
C PHE A 87 18.13 0.95 16.36
N ARG A 88 17.41 1.65 15.48
CA ARG A 88 17.93 2.68 14.55
C ARG A 88 17.23 4.03 14.68
N GLU A 89 16.43 4.22 15.71
CA GLU A 89 15.65 5.44 15.95
C GLU A 89 16.55 6.70 16.03
N ASP A 90 17.73 6.54 16.64
CA ASP A 90 18.75 7.60 16.80
C ASP A 90 19.83 7.59 15.69
N ASP A 91 19.78 6.66 14.74
CA ASP A 91 20.75 6.62 13.64
C ASP A 91 20.47 7.75 12.63
N ARG A 92 21.38 8.73 12.59
CA ARG A 92 21.30 9.88 11.67
C ARG A 92 21.22 9.47 10.19
N ARG A 93 21.79 8.32 9.80
CA ARG A 93 21.75 7.83 8.41
C ARG A 93 20.35 7.38 8.00
N HIS A 94 19.59 6.85 8.95
CA HIS A 94 18.24 6.32 8.73
C HIS A 94 17.14 7.17 9.38
N ALA A 95 17.49 8.33 9.93
CA ALA A 95 16.61 9.23 10.66
C ALA A 95 15.29 9.51 9.94
N ARG A 96 15.31 9.63 8.60
CA ARG A 96 14.09 9.89 7.83
C ARG A 96 13.08 8.76 7.92
N GLN A 97 13.53 7.50 7.94
CA GLN A 97 12.66 6.33 8.06
C GLN A 97 12.36 6.00 9.52
N CYS A 98 13.34 6.19 10.41
CA CYS A 98 13.30 5.58 11.75
C CYS A 98 13.05 6.55 12.91
N SER A 99 13.27 7.86 12.74
CA SER A 99 13.09 8.81 13.85
C SER A 99 11.64 9.22 14.12
N GLY A 100 10.69 8.81 13.28
CA GLY A 100 9.27 9.23 13.34
C GLY A 100 8.99 10.69 12.95
N ARG A 101 10.01 11.56 12.91
CA ARG A 101 9.87 13.01 12.64
C ARG A 101 9.36 13.35 11.24
N GLN A 102 9.58 12.47 10.26
CA GLN A 102 9.15 12.66 8.86
C GLN A 102 7.96 11.75 8.49
N GLY A 103 7.37 11.10 9.48
CA GLY A 103 6.37 10.07 9.30
C GLY A 103 6.81 8.75 9.93
N ARG A 104 5.83 7.88 10.15
CA ARG A 104 6.02 6.49 10.54
C ARG A 104 5.69 5.63 9.34
N PHE A 105 6.55 4.66 9.02
CA PHE A 105 6.44 3.88 7.79
C PHE A 105 6.10 2.43 8.11
N GLY A 106 5.19 1.83 7.33
CA GLY A 106 4.95 0.39 7.32
C GLY A 106 5.86 -0.29 6.30
N PHE A 107 5.27 -0.96 5.32
CA PHE A 107 6.02 -1.38 4.14
C PHE A 107 6.52 -0.17 3.36
N THR A 108 7.77 -0.23 2.93
CA THR A 108 8.38 0.78 2.05
C THR A 108 9.02 0.09 0.87
N VAL A 109 9.04 0.73 -0.28
CA VAL A 109 9.69 0.16 -1.46
C VAL A 109 11.20 0.14 -1.23
N HIS A 110 11.74 -1.06 -1.18
CA HIS A 110 13.16 -1.28 -1.35
C HIS A 110 13.54 -1.05 -2.81
N GLY A 111 12.81 -1.64 -3.76
CA GLY A 111 12.98 -1.37 -5.18
C GLY A 111 12.07 -2.21 -6.08
N LEU A 112 11.94 -1.77 -7.33
CA LEU A 112 11.36 -2.56 -8.41
C LEU A 112 12.49 -3.15 -9.26
N TRP A 113 12.56 -4.47 -9.33
CA TRP A 113 13.69 -5.20 -9.92
C TRP A 113 13.24 -5.97 -11.16
N PRO A 114 13.82 -5.72 -12.35
CA PRO A 114 13.61 -6.58 -13.50
C PRO A 114 14.30 -7.93 -13.29
N ASN A 115 13.63 -9.01 -13.69
CA ASN A 115 14.16 -10.38 -13.66
C ASN A 115 14.46 -10.87 -15.08
N SER A 116 15.37 -11.83 -15.21
CA SER A 116 15.69 -12.53 -16.46
C SER A 116 15.97 -14.01 -16.15
N GLY A 117 14.92 -14.80 -15.99
CA GLY A 117 15.03 -16.19 -15.54
C GLY A 117 15.67 -16.30 -14.15
N ARG A 118 16.77 -17.06 -14.02
CA ARG A 118 17.51 -17.27 -12.76
C ARG A 118 18.50 -16.14 -12.41
N THR A 119 18.50 -15.05 -13.17
CA THR A 119 19.39 -13.89 -12.97
C THR A 119 18.61 -12.58 -13.23
N TRP A 120 19.27 -11.44 -13.26
CA TRP A 120 18.64 -10.13 -13.46
C TRP A 120 19.51 -9.18 -14.28
N PRO A 121 18.98 -8.34 -15.18
CA PRO A 121 19.77 -7.27 -15.77
C PRO A 121 20.16 -6.26 -14.68
N GLN A 122 21.35 -5.66 -14.81
CA GLN A 122 21.82 -4.64 -13.86
C GLN A 122 22.74 -3.60 -14.49
N TRP A 123 22.75 -2.40 -13.91
CA TRP A 123 23.67 -1.31 -14.25
C TRP A 123 23.68 -0.95 -15.76
N CYS A 124 22.51 -0.97 -16.42
CA CYS A 124 22.39 -0.83 -17.87
C CYS A 124 22.61 0.62 -18.37
N ALA A 125 22.46 1.62 -17.50
CA ALA A 125 22.82 3.01 -17.77
C ALA A 125 23.26 3.74 -16.48
N ARG A 126 24.02 4.83 -16.66
CA ARG A 126 24.57 5.67 -15.56
C ARG A 126 23.93 7.05 -15.48
N THR A 127 22.68 7.20 -15.91
CA THR A 127 21.99 8.50 -15.83
C THR A 127 21.75 8.90 -14.38
N PRO A 128 22.19 10.08 -13.92
CA PRO A 128 21.92 10.55 -12.56
C PRO A 128 20.43 10.82 -12.35
N VAL A 129 20.00 10.80 -11.09
CA VAL A 129 18.63 11.17 -10.70
C VAL A 129 18.66 12.53 -10.03
N SER A 130 17.87 13.47 -10.53
CA SER A 130 17.74 14.80 -9.98
C SER A 130 16.85 14.82 -8.73
N ALA A 131 17.00 15.86 -7.90
CA ALA A 131 16.27 16.01 -6.64
C ALA A 131 14.75 16.08 -6.85
N ASP A 132 14.28 16.74 -7.91
CA ASP A 132 12.87 16.86 -8.28
C ASP A 132 12.24 15.51 -8.65
N VAL A 133 13.02 14.57 -9.18
CA VAL A 133 12.58 13.20 -9.44
C VAL A 133 12.60 12.35 -8.17
N LEU A 134 13.59 12.53 -7.30
CA LEU A 134 13.67 11.75 -6.05
C LEU A 134 12.59 12.16 -5.04
N ARG A 135 12.40 13.47 -4.83
CA ARG A 135 11.57 14.01 -3.74
C ARG A 135 10.15 13.44 -3.68
N PRO A 136 9.39 13.26 -4.78
CA PRO A 136 8.03 12.72 -4.69
C PRO A 136 7.96 11.25 -4.27
N ASN A 137 9.05 10.50 -4.40
CA ASN A 137 9.10 9.06 -4.09
C ASN A 137 9.45 8.76 -2.64
N LEU A 138 9.84 9.79 -1.91
CA LEU A 138 10.39 9.68 -0.58
C LEU A 138 9.35 9.22 0.47
N CYS A 139 8.06 9.24 0.16
CA CYS A 139 7.03 8.64 1.03
C CYS A 139 6.80 7.15 0.78
N MET A 140 7.17 6.67 -0.40
CA MET A 140 7.14 5.25 -0.77
C MET A 140 8.46 4.56 -0.36
N SER A 141 9.60 5.24 -0.50
CA SER A 141 10.93 4.73 -0.14
C SER A 141 11.70 5.83 0.60
N PRO A 142 11.88 5.73 1.92
CA PRO A 142 12.28 6.87 2.74
C PRO A 142 13.77 7.27 2.69
N ASP A 143 14.50 6.84 1.66
CA ASP A 143 15.93 7.08 1.49
C ASP A 143 16.26 7.49 0.03
N ALA A 144 16.78 8.70 -0.16
CA ALA A 144 17.15 9.24 -1.47
C ALA A 144 18.35 8.51 -2.10
N SER A 145 19.29 8.06 -1.27
CA SER A 145 20.45 7.28 -1.71
C SER A 145 20.02 5.90 -2.18
N LEU A 146 19.09 5.27 -1.46
CA LEU A 146 18.46 4.02 -1.87
C LEU A 146 17.76 4.20 -3.22
N LEU A 147 16.85 5.17 -3.35
CA LEU A 147 16.13 5.43 -4.60
C LEU A 147 17.07 5.58 -5.81
N ALA A 148 18.13 6.38 -5.68
CA ALA A 148 19.08 6.57 -6.77
C ALA A 148 19.85 5.28 -7.12
N ARG A 149 20.25 4.49 -6.12
CA ARG A 149 20.95 3.21 -6.33
C ARG A 149 20.03 2.17 -6.98
N GLN A 150 18.76 2.13 -6.60
CA GLN A 150 17.77 1.25 -7.19
C GLN A 150 17.47 1.61 -8.65
N TRP A 151 17.41 2.90 -8.95
CA TRP A 151 17.40 3.36 -10.34
C TRP A 151 18.65 2.89 -11.10
N GLN A 152 19.85 3.22 -10.61
CA GLN A 152 21.08 2.91 -11.34
C GLN A 152 21.26 1.41 -11.58
N LYS A 153 21.03 0.59 -10.54
CA LYS A 153 21.22 -0.85 -10.61
C LYS A 153 20.10 -1.55 -11.38
N HIS A 154 18.84 -1.17 -11.16
CA HIS A 154 17.69 -1.94 -11.65
C HIS A 154 16.83 -1.16 -12.64
N GLY A 155 16.45 0.08 -12.31
CA GLY A 155 15.57 0.90 -13.14
C GLY A 155 16.15 1.25 -14.52
N SER A 156 17.46 1.45 -14.59
CA SER A 156 18.19 1.76 -15.83
C SER A 156 18.09 0.65 -16.89
N CYS A 157 17.78 -0.57 -16.47
CA CYS A 157 17.55 -1.72 -17.35
C CYS A 157 16.09 -1.84 -17.83
N MET A 158 15.18 -1.03 -17.30
CA MET A 158 13.76 -1.03 -17.65
C MET A 158 13.40 0.14 -18.59
N THR A 159 14.10 1.27 -18.46
CA THR A 159 13.82 2.49 -19.21
C THR A 159 15.03 3.43 -19.20
N ARG A 160 15.05 4.38 -20.14
CA ARG A 160 16.09 5.43 -20.20
C ARG A 160 15.83 6.61 -19.26
N ARG A 161 14.61 6.73 -18.70
CA ARG A 161 14.19 7.90 -17.90
C ARG A 161 13.93 7.52 -16.43
N PRO A 162 14.66 8.08 -15.46
CA PRO A 162 14.43 7.82 -14.04
C PRO A 162 12.98 8.07 -13.60
N ALA A 163 12.37 9.17 -14.08
CA ALA A 163 10.99 9.52 -13.77
C ALA A 163 9.98 8.44 -14.18
N THR A 164 10.22 7.74 -15.30
CA THR A 164 9.37 6.64 -15.76
C THR A 164 9.47 5.43 -14.82
N TYR A 165 10.67 5.04 -14.40
CA TYR A 165 10.88 3.95 -13.45
C TYR A 165 10.12 4.20 -12.13
N PHE A 166 10.27 5.39 -11.58
CA PHE A 166 9.60 5.75 -10.34
C PHE A 166 8.08 5.89 -10.50
N LYS A 167 7.59 6.35 -11.66
CA LYS A 167 6.14 6.39 -11.94
C LYS A 167 5.53 4.98 -11.91
N VAL A 168 6.15 4.02 -12.59
CA VAL A 168 5.69 2.62 -12.59
C VAL A 168 5.74 2.04 -11.17
N THR A 169 6.84 2.26 -10.46
CA THR A 169 7.01 1.79 -9.08
C THR A 169 5.91 2.31 -8.16
N ARG A 170 5.56 3.61 -8.25
CA ARG A 170 4.45 4.20 -7.49
C ARG A 170 3.11 3.60 -7.87
N ILE A 171 2.81 3.42 -9.16
CA ILE A 171 1.56 2.80 -9.61
C ILE A 171 1.39 1.41 -9.00
N LEU A 172 2.44 0.59 -8.98
CA LEU A 172 2.40 -0.73 -8.36
C LEU A 172 2.20 -0.64 -6.85
N TYR A 173 2.94 0.23 -6.16
CA TYR A 173 2.89 0.36 -4.71
C TYR A 173 1.56 0.95 -4.21
N ASP A 174 1.08 2.03 -4.83
CA ASP A 174 -0.16 2.74 -4.48
C ASP A 174 -1.41 1.91 -4.84
N GLY A 175 -1.28 0.96 -5.77
CA GLY A 175 -2.35 0.02 -6.14
C GLY A 175 -2.58 -1.10 -5.12
N LEU A 176 -1.69 -1.27 -4.14
CA LEU A 176 -1.80 -2.32 -3.12
C LEU A 176 -2.74 -1.91 -1.99
N ARG A 177 -3.54 -2.87 -1.53
CA ARG A 177 -4.31 -2.81 -0.30
C ARG A 177 -3.52 -3.47 0.82
N TRP A 178 -3.08 -2.69 1.79
CA TRP A 178 -2.29 -3.18 2.90
C TRP A 178 -3.20 -3.74 3.99
N PRO A 179 -3.12 -5.04 4.31
CA PRO A 179 -3.79 -5.54 5.50
C PRO A 179 -3.11 -4.98 6.76
N ASP A 180 -3.79 -5.02 7.90
CA ASP A 180 -3.23 -4.55 9.17
C ASP A 180 -2.17 -5.55 9.69
N PHE A 181 -0.91 -5.32 9.33
CA PHE A 181 0.22 -6.14 9.77
C PHE A 181 0.48 -6.06 11.28
N VAL A 182 0.02 -5.00 11.95
CA VAL A 182 0.07 -4.90 13.41
C VAL A 182 -0.97 -5.83 14.05
N ARG A 183 -2.16 -5.97 13.45
CA ARG A 183 -3.13 -6.99 13.87
C ARG A 183 -2.64 -8.40 13.54
N ILE A 184 -2.12 -8.62 12.33
CA ILE A 184 -1.59 -9.94 11.90
C ILE A 184 -0.45 -10.40 12.82
N SER A 185 0.38 -9.49 13.35
CA SER A 185 1.46 -9.83 14.28
C SER A 185 1.00 -10.50 15.59
N ARG A 186 -0.31 -10.53 15.85
CA ARG A 186 -0.92 -11.10 17.06
C ARG A 186 -1.72 -12.38 16.77
N GLU A 187 -1.73 -12.86 15.54
CA GLU A 187 -2.36 -14.13 15.21
C GLU A 187 -1.55 -15.28 15.82
N ASP A 188 -2.25 -16.23 16.43
CA ASP A 188 -1.66 -17.45 16.96
C ASP A 188 -1.03 -18.26 15.81
N ASP A 189 0.10 -18.90 16.09
CA ASP A 189 0.83 -19.72 15.12
C ASP A 189 1.11 -19.02 13.78
N LEU A 190 1.41 -17.71 13.82
CA LEU A 190 1.72 -16.94 12.62
C LEU A 190 2.85 -17.61 11.82
N THR A 191 2.56 -17.91 10.54
CA THR A 191 3.53 -18.47 9.60
C THR A 191 3.74 -17.59 8.39
N ALA A 192 4.79 -17.86 7.62
CA ALA A 192 4.99 -17.23 6.32
C ALA A 192 3.80 -17.47 5.37
N GLY A 193 3.20 -18.66 5.39
CA GLY A 193 1.99 -18.97 4.62
C GLY A 193 0.81 -18.09 5.03
N THR A 194 0.58 -17.91 6.33
CA THR A 194 -0.46 -17.01 6.86
C THR A 194 -0.25 -15.58 6.35
N ILE A 195 0.97 -15.06 6.37
CA ILE A 195 1.29 -13.71 5.87
C ILE A 195 0.91 -13.58 4.38
N ARG A 196 1.23 -14.57 3.55
CA ARG A 196 0.88 -14.59 2.13
C ARG A 196 -0.63 -14.57 1.91
N THR A 197 -1.34 -15.44 2.61
CA THR A 197 -2.80 -15.52 2.56
C THR A 197 -3.42 -14.19 2.95
N ARG A 198 -3.01 -13.57 4.06
CA ARG A 198 -3.54 -12.26 4.49
C ARG A 198 -3.28 -11.15 3.47
N PHE A 199 -2.13 -11.18 2.81
CA PHE A 199 -1.85 -10.23 1.72
C PHE A 199 -2.75 -10.48 0.51
N ALA A 200 -2.87 -11.74 0.06
CA ALA A 200 -3.68 -12.11 -1.09
C ALA A 200 -5.18 -11.80 -0.85
N ASP A 201 -5.71 -12.14 0.32
CA ASP A 201 -7.10 -11.86 0.71
C ASP A 201 -7.44 -10.36 0.63
N ALA A 202 -6.48 -9.50 0.98
CA ALA A 202 -6.66 -8.06 0.93
C ALA A 202 -6.61 -7.49 -0.50
N ASN A 203 -6.00 -8.20 -1.45
CA ASN A 203 -5.67 -7.71 -2.79
C ASN A 203 -6.31 -8.57 -3.89
N PRO A 204 -7.49 -8.21 -4.42
CA PRO A 204 -8.13 -8.96 -5.50
C PRO A 204 -7.20 -9.18 -6.71
N GLY A 205 -7.13 -10.43 -7.19
CA GLY A 205 -6.23 -10.83 -8.27
C GLY A 205 -4.84 -11.30 -7.81
N TRP A 206 -4.50 -11.14 -6.53
CA TRP A 206 -3.31 -11.77 -5.94
C TRP A 206 -3.63 -13.16 -5.40
N PHE A 207 -2.60 -13.99 -5.33
CA PHE A 207 -2.63 -15.33 -4.78
C PHE A 207 -1.35 -15.59 -3.98
N PRO A 208 -1.35 -16.49 -2.98
CA PRO A 208 -0.23 -16.67 -2.05
C PRO A 208 1.12 -16.91 -2.73
N GLU A 209 1.14 -17.67 -3.83
CA GLU A 209 2.36 -18.02 -4.56
C GLU A 209 3.04 -16.82 -5.24
N ALA A 210 2.31 -15.73 -5.48
CA ALA A 210 2.85 -14.47 -6.00
C ALA A 210 3.51 -13.59 -4.92
N VAL A 211 3.41 -14.00 -3.65
CA VAL A 211 3.87 -13.24 -2.48
C VAL A 211 5.05 -13.96 -1.84
N GLY A 212 6.26 -13.45 -2.08
CA GLY A 212 7.45 -13.89 -1.36
C GLY A 212 7.52 -13.29 0.05
N VAL A 213 7.88 -14.10 1.04
CA VAL A 213 8.06 -13.68 2.45
C VAL A 213 9.49 -13.97 2.86
N HIS A 214 10.22 -12.91 3.21
CA HIS A 214 11.62 -12.98 3.64
C HIS A 214 11.71 -12.65 5.11
N LEU A 215 12.24 -13.60 5.86
CA LEU A 215 12.39 -13.52 7.31
C LEU A 215 13.89 -13.47 7.65
N ASP A 216 14.22 -12.76 8.71
CA ASP A 216 15.54 -12.83 9.32
C ASP A 216 15.80 -14.24 9.89
N ARG A 217 17.03 -14.48 10.37
CA ARG A 217 17.41 -15.79 10.96
C ARG A 217 16.59 -16.16 12.20
N LYS A 218 15.94 -15.20 12.85
CA LYS A 218 15.10 -15.39 14.04
C LYS A 218 13.61 -15.45 13.69
N GLY A 219 13.23 -15.41 12.41
CA GLY A 219 11.86 -15.46 11.93
C GLY A 219 11.13 -14.11 11.88
N TRP A 220 11.80 -12.97 12.08
CA TRP A 220 11.18 -11.64 11.97
C TRP A 220 11.01 -11.23 10.50
N LEU A 221 9.86 -10.66 10.17
CA LEU A 221 9.55 -10.19 8.82
C LEU A 221 10.44 -9.00 8.44
N GLU A 222 11.28 -9.20 7.42
CA GLU A 222 12.15 -8.16 6.87
C GLU A 222 11.57 -7.56 5.59
N GLU A 223 11.08 -8.41 4.69
CA GLU A 223 10.71 -7.99 3.33
C GLU A 223 9.60 -8.88 2.73
N LEU A 224 8.68 -8.25 2.01
CA LEU A 224 7.83 -8.93 1.04
C LEU A 224 8.39 -8.74 -0.36
N ARG A 225 8.36 -9.81 -1.17
CA ARG A 225 8.73 -9.78 -2.59
C ARG A 225 7.54 -10.14 -3.44
N LEU A 226 6.95 -9.15 -4.08
CA LEU A 226 5.78 -9.35 -4.93
C LEU A 226 6.23 -9.62 -6.36
N CYS A 227 5.86 -10.78 -6.90
CA CYS A 227 6.32 -11.25 -8.20
C CYS A 227 5.31 -10.91 -9.30
N TYR A 228 5.81 -10.41 -10.42
CA TYR A 228 5.01 -10.00 -11.57
C TYR A 228 5.55 -10.57 -12.88
N ASP A 229 4.64 -10.84 -13.82
CA ASP A 229 4.97 -11.12 -15.21
C ASP A 229 5.43 -9.84 -15.94
N ARG A 230 5.76 -9.96 -17.24
CA ARG A 230 6.21 -8.82 -18.08
C ARG A 230 5.16 -7.72 -18.25
N ARG A 231 3.89 -8.01 -17.99
CA ARG A 231 2.75 -7.09 -18.11
C ARG A 231 2.38 -6.47 -16.77
N PHE A 232 3.19 -6.70 -15.73
CA PHE A 232 2.92 -6.26 -14.36
C PHE A 232 1.67 -6.92 -13.74
N MET A 233 1.33 -8.13 -14.17
CA MET A 233 0.30 -8.95 -13.51
C MET A 233 0.94 -9.86 -12.47
N PRO A 234 0.29 -10.15 -11.32
CA PRO A 234 0.81 -11.10 -10.34
C PRO A 234 1.17 -12.44 -10.97
N GLU A 235 2.37 -12.93 -10.66
CA GLU A 235 2.90 -14.21 -11.15
C GLU A 235 3.52 -14.96 -9.97
N ALA A 236 3.47 -16.29 -9.98
CA ALA A 236 4.11 -17.10 -8.95
C ALA A 236 5.61 -16.76 -8.84
N CYS A 237 6.08 -16.57 -7.61
CA CYS A 237 7.49 -16.42 -7.33
C CYS A 237 8.23 -17.75 -7.56
N ASP A 238 9.45 -17.68 -8.09
CA ASP A 238 10.38 -18.81 -8.00
C ASP A 238 10.86 -19.02 -6.56
N ALA A 239 11.54 -20.14 -6.29
CA ALA A 239 12.00 -20.49 -4.95
C ALA A 239 12.85 -19.40 -4.27
N GLN A 240 13.67 -18.66 -5.02
CA GLN A 240 14.53 -17.61 -4.45
C GLN A 240 13.71 -16.38 -4.06
N ARG A 241 12.74 -16.00 -4.90
CA ARG A 241 11.86 -14.86 -4.62
C ARG A 241 10.79 -15.20 -3.58
N PHE A 242 10.35 -16.46 -3.53
CA PHE A 242 9.32 -16.94 -2.61
C PHE A 242 9.79 -16.91 -1.15
N GLY A 243 11.06 -17.24 -0.87
CA GLY A 243 11.65 -17.11 0.46
C GLY A 243 11.21 -18.22 1.42
N ALA A 244 10.78 -17.86 2.63
CA ALA A 244 10.44 -18.80 3.71
C ALA A 244 9.31 -19.76 3.29
N LYS A 245 9.42 -21.05 3.66
CA LYS A 245 8.37 -22.05 3.38
C LYS A 245 7.10 -21.74 4.16
N ASP A 246 5.94 -22.19 3.68
CA ASP A 246 4.64 -21.80 4.28
C ASP A 246 4.51 -22.16 5.76
N LYS A 247 5.01 -23.34 6.17
CA LYS A 247 4.96 -23.79 7.57
C LYS A 247 6.00 -23.14 8.48
N GLN A 248 6.87 -22.28 7.94
CA GLN A 248 7.90 -21.62 8.75
C GLN A 248 7.25 -20.56 9.64
N ALA A 249 7.48 -20.67 10.95
CA ALA A 249 7.01 -19.69 11.93
C ALA A 249 7.58 -18.30 11.62
N ALA A 250 6.73 -17.29 11.75
CA ALA A 250 7.04 -15.90 11.47
C ALA A 250 6.67 -15.01 12.64
N LYS A 251 7.37 -13.88 12.77
CA LYS A 251 7.08 -12.80 13.72
C LYS A 251 7.10 -11.49 12.96
N ILE A 252 6.28 -10.54 13.39
CA ILE A 252 6.25 -9.20 12.81
C ILE A 252 6.56 -8.22 13.92
N TRP A 253 7.66 -7.47 13.77
CA TRP A 253 7.97 -6.42 14.71
C TRP A 253 7.01 -5.25 14.52
N ARG A 254 6.60 -4.63 15.62
CA ARG A 254 5.54 -3.61 15.65
C ARG A 254 5.97 -2.33 16.36
N GLY A 255 7.23 -2.23 16.76
CA GLY A 255 7.79 -1.03 17.36
C GLY A 255 8.21 -0.02 16.29
N LEU A 256 7.81 1.23 16.51
CA LEU A 256 8.34 2.44 15.88
C LEU A 256 8.37 3.55 16.93
#